data_AF-A0A3D2N3W9-F1
#
_entry.id   AF-A0A3D2N3W9-F1
#
_cell.length_a   1.000
_cell.length_b   1.000
_cell.length_c   1.000
_cell.angle_alpha   90.00
_cell.angle_beta   90.00
_cell.angle_gamma   90.00
#
_symmetry.space_group_name_H-M   'P 1'
#
loop_
_entity.id
_entity.type
_entity.pdbx_description
1 polymer ?
#
loop_
_entity_poly.entity_id
_entity_poly.type
_entity_poly.pdbx_seq_one_letter_code
_entity_poly.pdbx_strand_id
1 'polypeptide(L)'
;MSERTGRRKGGGREGRREARASSGRVSAPFIQRKIPYMEILSEEGLQLIEGNADMLLEEVGIDFLDDAEVLDLFKAAGAKIDGTRVRFPRGMCREIIQASAPSEYIQHARNPARSVTIGGKNTVLVPAYGSPFAHDLDNGRRYSTIEDFRNFVKLAYMAPGIHHSGGTVCEP
;
A
#
# COMPACT_ATOMS: atom_id res chain seq x y z
N MET A 1 -20.55 11.39 -68.51
CA MET A 1 -19.73 10.32 -67.91
C MET A 1 -19.70 10.54 -66.42
N SER A 2 -20.19 9.58 -65.63
CA SER A 2 -20.34 9.69 -64.17
C SER A 2 -19.15 8.99 -63.50
N GLU A 3 -18.29 9.74 -62.82
CA GLU A 3 -17.27 9.18 -61.96
C GLU A 3 -17.80 9.03 -60.53
N ARG A 4 -18.03 7.79 -60.12
CA ARG A 4 -18.28 7.40 -58.74
C ARG A 4 -16.98 7.53 -57.95
N THR A 5 -16.90 8.55 -57.09
CA THR A 5 -15.86 8.68 -56.08
C THR A 5 -15.98 7.54 -55.06
N GLY A 6 -14.92 6.74 -54.98
CA GLY A 6 -14.83 5.55 -54.13
C GLY A 6 -14.99 5.87 -52.64
N ARG A 7 -15.96 5.21 -52.01
CA ARG A 7 -16.22 5.24 -50.56
C ARG A 7 -15.02 4.62 -49.82
N ARG A 8 -14.21 5.46 -49.16
CA ARG A 8 -13.10 5.03 -48.27
C ARG A 8 -13.63 4.16 -47.14
N LYS A 9 -13.25 2.88 -47.14
CA LYS A 9 -13.52 1.88 -46.09
C LYS A 9 -12.75 2.21 -44.80
N GLY A 10 -13.48 2.40 -43.69
CA GLY A 10 -13.29 1.63 -42.45
C GLY A 10 -12.02 1.75 -41.58
N GLY A 11 -11.01 2.59 -41.88
CA GLY A 11 -9.78 2.63 -41.06
C GLY A 11 -9.85 3.42 -39.74
N GLY A 12 -10.89 4.24 -39.55
CA GLY A 12 -10.94 5.20 -38.43
C GLY A 12 -11.09 4.59 -37.04
N ARG A 13 -11.69 3.39 -36.93
CA ARG A 13 -11.90 2.73 -35.63
C ARG A 13 -10.63 2.04 -35.14
N GLU A 14 -9.90 1.42 -36.04
CA GLU A 14 -8.63 0.74 -35.77
C GLU A 14 -7.53 1.76 -35.47
N GLY A 15 -7.41 2.81 -36.28
CA GLY A 15 -6.48 3.92 -36.00
C GLY A 15 -6.77 4.66 -34.70
N ARG A 16 -8.04 4.82 -34.30
CA ARG A 16 -8.40 5.36 -32.96
C ARG A 16 -8.05 4.39 -31.82
N ARG A 17 -8.06 3.08 -32.07
CA ARG A 17 -7.72 2.05 -31.08
C ARG A 17 -6.20 1.97 -30.88
N GLU A 18 -5.44 2.03 -31.97
CA GLU A 18 -3.97 2.10 -31.96
C GLU A 18 -3.48 3.41 -31.35
N ALA A 19 -4.06 4.55 -31.70
CA ALA A 19 -3.74 5.84 -31.09
C ALA A 19 -4.05 5.87 -29.57
N ARG A 20 -5.09 5.16 -29.12
CA ARG A 20 -5.38 4.96 -27.68
C ARG A 20 -4.40 4.00 -27.01
N ALA A 21 -3.89 3.00 -27.74
CA ALA A 21 -2.87 2.08 -27.24
C ALA A 21 -1.50 2.77 -27.13
N SER A 22 -1.17 3.69 -28.04
CA SER A 22 0.10 4.43 -28.06
C SER A 22 0.10 5.72 -27.22
N SER A 23 -1.06 6.22 -26.80
CA SER A 23 -1.19 7.43 -25.95
C SER A 23 -1.27 7.14 -24.44
N GLY A 24 -1.09 5.88 -24.03
CA GLY A 24 -1.07 5.53 -22.61
C GLY A 24 0.11 6.24 -21.94
N ARG A 25 -0.17 7.28 -21.14
CA ARG A 25 0.83 7.86 -20.24
C ARG A 25 1.47 6.72 -19.46
N VAL A 26 2.76 6.51 -19.69
CA VAL A 26 3.54 5.49 -19.00
C VAL A 26 3.60 5.91 -17.54
N SER A 27 2.93 5.16 -16.67
CA SER A 27 3.15 5.31 -15.23
C SER A 27 4.59 4.98 -14.94
N ALA A 28 5.26 5.81 -14.14
CA ALA A 28 6.59 5.45 -13.69
C ALA A 28 6.50 4.15 -12.86
N PRO A 29 7.51 3.27 -12.94
CA PRO A 29 7.64 2.20 -11.96
C PRO A 29 7.89 2.80 -10.57
N PHE A 30 7.75 1.97 -9.54
CA PHE A 30 8.11 2.36 -8.17
C PHE A 30 9.56 2.88 -8.08
N ILE A 31 9.81 3.71 -7.08
CA ILE A 31 11.08 4.40 -6.94
C ILE A 31 12.13 3.43 -6.40
N GLN A 32 13.29 3.38 -7.04
CA GLN A 32 14.50 2.75 -6.52
C GLN A 32 15.47 3.84 -6.06
N ARG A 33 15.63 4.01 -4.75
CA ARG A 33 16.46 5.07 -4.20
C ARG A 33 17.93 4.84 -4.53
N LYS A 34 18.58 5.92 -5.01
CA LYS A 34 20.02 5.97 -5.28
C LYS A 34 20.80 6.78 -4.24
N ILE A 35 20.11 7.23 -3.20
CA ILE A 35 20.66 7.99 -2.07
C ILE A 35 20.61 7.14 -0.79
N PRO A 36 21.51 7.37 0.17
CA PRO A 36 21.49 6.68 1.45
C PRO A 36 20.23 7.04 2.26
N TYR A 37 19.97 6.28 3.32
CA TYR A 37 19.00 6.67 4.35
C TYR A 37 19.59 7.77 5.22
N MET A 38 18.72 8.63 5.73
CA MET A 38 19.09 9.60 6.76
C MET A 38 18.88 8.93 8.12
N GLU A 39 19.96 8.76 8.89
CA GLU A 39 19.92 8.22 10.24
C GLU A 39 19.90 9.38 11.23
N ILE A 40 18.94 9.37 12.15
CA ILE A 40 18.72 10.45 13.15
C ILE A 40 19.17 10.01 14.55
N LEU A 41 19.24 8.71 14.80
CA LEU A 41 19.63 8.12 16.08
C LEU A 41 21.03 7.50 15.99
N SER A 42 21.79 7.54 17.10
CA SER A 42 23.01 6.74 17.24
C SER A 42 22.67 5.28 17.53
N GLU A 43 23.68 4.40 17.43
CA GLU A 43 23.55 2.98 17.74
C GLU A 43 23.06 2.75 19.19
N GLU A 44 23.62 3.51 20.15
CA GLU A 44 23.18 3.44 21.55
C GLU A 44 21.72 3.88 21.71
N GLY A 45 21.30 4.88 20.92
CA GLY A 45 19.91 5.34 20.89
C GLY A 45 18.95 4.29 20.33
N LEU A 46 19.36 3.57 19.28
CA LEU A 46 18.58 2.46 18.73
C LEU A 46 18.44 1.34 19.77
N GLN A 47 19.55 0.89 20.36
CA GLN A 47 19.56 -0.16 21.39
C GLN A 47 18.70 0.19 22.60
N LEU A 48 18.71 1.47 23.03
CA LEU A 48 17.86 1.95 24.11
C LEU A 48 16.37 1.83 23.78
N ILE A 49 15.95 2.24 22.57
CA ILE A 49 14.54 2.12 22.14
C ILE A 49 14.13 0.65 22.06
N GLU A 50 14.97 -0.20 21.45
CA GLU A 50 14.67 -1.62 21.30
C GLU A 50 14.55 -2.34 22.65
N GLY A 51 15.49 -2.13 23.57
CA GLY A 51 15.46 -2.73 24.90
C GLY A 51 14.25 -2.28 25.74
N ASN A 52 13.84 -1.03 25.60
CA ASN A 52 12.63 -0.49 26.25
C ASN A 52 11.35 -1.02 25.61
N ALA A 53 11.32 -1.22 24.29
CA ALA A 53 10.19 -1.85 23.61
C ALA A 53 10.00 -3.30 24.08
N ASP A 54 11.07 -4.08 24.16
CA ASP A 54 11.04 -5.45 24.69
C ASP A 54 10.57 -5.48 26.16
N MET A 55 11.01 -4.51 26.97
CA MET A 55 10.54 -4.36 28.35
C MET A 55 9.03 -4.11 28.42
N LEU A 56 8.51 -3.20 27.60
CA LEU A 56 7.07 -2.92 27.54
C LEU A 56 6.27 -4.16 27.12
N LEU A 57 6.75 -4.90 26.12
CA LEU A 57 6.09 -6.13 25.66
C LEU A 57 6.05 -7.23 26.73
N GLU A 58 7.11 -7.35 27.54
CA GLU A 58 7.20 -8.34 28.62
C GLU A 58 6.42 -7.92 29.89
N GLU A 59 6.65 -6.69 30.35
CA GLU A 59 6.18 -6.19 31.65
C GLU A 59 4.82 -5.50 31.59
N VAL A 60 4.36 -5.03 30.43
CA VAL A 60 3.05 -4.39 30.25
C VAL A 60 2.15 -5.25 29.36
N GLY A 61 2.66 -5.68 28.20
CA GLY A 61 1.95 -6.47 27.22
C GLY A 61 1.00 -5.66 26.33
N ILE A 62 0.28 -6.36 25.45
CA ILE A 62 -0.71 -5.80 24.51
C ILE A 62 -2.03 -6.56 24.65
N ASP A 63 -3.15 -5.83 24.66
CA ASP A 63 -4.47 -6.46 24.66
C ASP A 63 -4.88 -6.89 23.25
N PHE A 64 -5.31 -8.15 23.13
CA PHE A 64 -5.98 -8.70 21.96
C PHE A 64 -7.42 -8.99 22.35
N LEU A 65 -8.32 -8.10 21.93
CA LEU A 65 -9.72 -8.09 22.34
C LEU A 65 -10.57 -8.92 21.38
N ASP A 66 -11.54 -9.63 21.93
CA ASP A 66 -12.58 -10.37 21.19
C ASP A 66 -12.05 -11.38 20.15
N ASP A 67 -10.83 -11.90 20.34
CA ASP A 67 -10.18 -12.85 19.43
C ASP A 67 -9.46 -13.97 20.22
N ALA A 68 -10.20 -15.02 20.55
CA ALA A 68 -9.66 -16.16 21.31
C ALA A 68 -8.61 -16.97 20.52
N GLU A 69 -8.73 -17.02 19.19
CA GLU A 69 -7.79 -17.74 18.33
C GLU A 69 -6.40 -17.10 18.41
N VAL A 70 -6.32 -15.77 18.37
CA VAL A 70 -5.05 -15.06 18.51
C VAL A 70 -4.40 -15.28 19.87
N LEU A 71 -5.19 -15.32 20.95
CA LEU A 71 -4.67 -15.61 22.29
C LEU A 71 -4.07 -17.03 22.35
N ASP A 72 -4.74 -18.02 21.75
CA ASP A 72 -4.24 -19.39 21.69
C ASP A 72 -2.96 -19.51 20.86
N LEU A 73 -2.86 -18.80 19.73
CA LEU A 73 -1.65 -18.74 18.91
C LEU A 73 -0.46 -18.20 19.70
N PHE A 74 -0.63 -17.08 20.41
CA PHE A 74 0.45 -16.50 21.20
C PHE A 74 0.83 -17.38 22.39
N LYS A 75 -0.16 -17.99 23.06
CA LYS A 75 0.10 -18.95 24.13
C LYS A 75 0.91 -20.15 23.64
N ALA A 76 0.54 -20.71 22.48
CA ALA A 76 1.26 -21.81 21.86
C ALA A 76 2.69 -21.43 21.45
N ALA A 77 2.89 -20.17 21.04
CA ALA A 77 4.21 -19.61 20.74
C ALA A 77 5.04 -19.25 21.99
N GLY A 78 4.49 -19.41 23.21
CA GLY A 78 5.22 -19.20 24.47
C GLY A 78 4.97 -17.86 25.17
N ALA A 79 4.02 -17.05 24.69
CA ALA A 79 3.61 -15.84 25.39
C ALA A 79 2.80 -16.15 26.66
N LYS A 80 2.84 -15.25 27.63
CA LYS A 80 2.00 -15.31 28.83
C LYS A 80 0.69 -14.57 28.57
N ILE A 81 -0.43 -15.26 28.79
CA ILE A 81 -1.78 -14.70 28.62
C ILE A 81 -2.42 -14.43 29.99
N ASP A 82 -2.99 -13.24 30.17
CA ASP A 82 -3.80 -12.85 31.33
C ASP A 82 -5.09 -12.15 30.87
N GLY A 83 -6.20 -12.88 30.85
CA GLY A 83 -7.43 -12.43 30.19
C GLY A 83 -7.18 -12.19 28.68
N THR A 84 -7.35 -10.95 28.23
CA THR A 84 -7.05 -10.51 26.86
C THR A 84 -5.62 -9.99 26.68
N ARG A 85 -4.85 -9.86 27.77
CA ARG A 85 -3.51 -9.31 27.75
C ARG A 85 -2.49 -10.37 27.37
N VAL A 86 -1.73 -10.11 26.31
CA VAL A 86 -0.59 -10.92 25.88
C VAL A 86 0.71 -10.25 26.32
N ARG A 87 1.58 -10.99 27.02
CA ARG A 87 2.93 -10.57 27.42
C ARG A 87 3.96 -11.45 26.75
N PHE A 88 4.93 -10.81 26.11
CA PHE A 88 5.89 -11.48 25.25
C PHE A 88 7.24 -11.58 25.96
N PRO A 89 7.84 -12.78 26.12
CA PRO A 89 9.22 -12.89 26.56
C PRO A 89 10.14 -12.04 25.69
N ARG A 90 11.18 -11.45 26.30
CA ARG A 90 12.14 -10.62 25.55
C ARG A 90 12.72 -11.36 24.36
N GLY A 91 12.80 -10.69 23.22
CA GLY A 91 13.30 -11.25 21.98
C GLY A 91 12.33 -12.15 21.21
N MET A 92 11.23 -12.63 21.81
CA MET A 92 10.26 -13.53 21.14
C MET A 92 9.76 -12.97 19.81
N CYS A 93 9.26 -11.72 19.82
CA CYS A 93 8.72 -11.09 18.61
C CYS A 93 9.80 -10.93 17.53
N ARG A 94 11.02 -10.54 17.93
CA ARG A 94 12.16 -10.39 17.03
C ARG A 94 12.56 -11.73 16.40
N GLU A 95 12.64 -12.79 17.19
CA GLU A 95 12.97 -14.13 16.71
C GLU A 95 11.95 -14.62 15.67
N ILE A 96 10.65 -14.48 15.95
CA ILE A 96 9.58 -14.86 15.02
C ILE A 96 9.71 -14.09 13.70
N ILE A 97 9.92 -12.78 13.78
CA ILE A 97 10.07 -11.92 12.59
C ILE A 97 11.32 -12.34 11.78
N GLN A 98 12.47 -12.50 12.43
CA GLN A 98 13.71 -12.85 11.75
C GLN A 98 13.69 -14.26 11.14
N ALA A 99 12.97 -15.20 11.76
CA ALA A 99 12.88 -16.57 11.28
C ALA A 99 11.97 -16.72 10.06
N SER A 100 10.96 -15.85 9.89
CA SER A 100 9.87 -16.11 8.95
C SER A 100 9.46 -14.95 8.03
N ALA A 101 9.73 -13.70 8.40
CA ALA A 101 9.29 -12.56 7.62
C ALA A 101 10.29 -12.24 6.47
N PRO A 102 9.84 -12.14 5.21
CA PRO A 102 10.72 -11.76 4.11
C PRO A 102 11.09 -10.28 4.23
N SER A 103 12.37 -9.97 4.00
CA SER A 103 12.87 -8.57 3.96
C SER A 103 12.41 -7.82 2.70
N GLU A 104 12.10 -8.55 1.63
CA GLU A 104 11.52 -8.04 0.39
C GLU A 104 10.49 -9.02 -0.20
N TYR A 105 9.40 -8.50 -0.78
CA TYR A 105 8.42 -9.30 -1.51
C TYR A 105 7.77 -8.51 -2.66
N ILE A 106 7.16 -9.22 -3.62
CA ILE A 106 6.45 -8.61 -4.74
C ILE A 106 4.95 -8.56 -4.42
N GLN A 107 4.39 -7.35 -4.48
CA GLN A 107 2.94 -7.16 -4.52
C GLN A 107 2.50 -7.15 -5.99
N HIS A 108 1.82 -8.23 -6.39
CA HIS A 108 1.42 -8.44 -7.77
C HIS A 108 0.20 -7.58 -8.15
N ALA A 109 0.31 -6.91 -9.30
CA ALA A 109 -0.79 -6.18 -9.90
C ALA A 109 -1.46 -6.99 -11.02
N ARG A 110 -2.75 -6.74 -11.28
CA ARG A 110 -3.49 -7.34 -12.41
C ARG A 110 -2.79 -7.15 -13.77
N ASN A 111 -2.10 -6.02 -13.93
CA ASN A 111 -1.16 -5.82 -15.02
C ASN A 111 0.24 -6.04 -14.44
N PRO A 112 0.94 -7.12 -14.79
CA PRO A 112 2.24 -7.44 -14.22
C PRO A 112 3.27 -6.31 -14.32
N ALA A 113 3.19 -5.47 -15.36
CA ALA A 113 4.05 -4.29 -15.54
C ALA A 113 3.85 -3.19 -14.47
N ARG A 114 2.82 -3.32 -13.62
CA ARG A 114 2.53 -2.45 -12.48
C ARG A 114 2.70 -3.14 -11.13
N SER A 115 3.27 -4.34 -11.10
CA SER A 115 3.64 -4.98 -9.83
C SER A 115 4.73 -4.15 -9.15
N VAL A 116 4.73 -4.15 -7.82
CA VAL A 116 5.68 -3.38 -7.03
C VAL A 116 6.47 -4.28 -6.08
N THR A 117 7.72 -3.93 -5.81
CA THR A 117 8.52 -4.60 -4.78
C THR A 117 8.46 -3.81 -3.49
N ILE A 118 8.09 -4.46 -2.39
CA ILE A 118 8.05 -3.90 -1.04
C ILE A 118 9.32 -4.32 -0.30
N GLY A 119 9.98 -3.37 0.37
CA GLY A 119 11.23 -3.59 1.11
C GLY A 119 12.47 -3.05 0.39
N GLY A 120 13.63 -3.18 1.02
CA GLY A 120 14.92 -2.77 0.48
C GLY A 120 15.01 -1.29 0.13
N LYS A 121 15.62 -0.98 -1.02
CA LYS A 121 15.79 0.40 -1.50
C LYS A 121 14.57 0.98 -2.22
N ASN A 122 13.45 0.25 -2.19
CA ASN A 122 12.26 0.59 -2.96
C ASN A 122 11.36 1.57 -2.19
N THR A 123 10.63 2.42 -2.90
CA THR A 123 9.61 3.30 -2.34
C THR A 123 8.38 3.27 -3.22
N VAL A 124 7.28 2.80 -2.64
CA VAL A 124 5.95 2.71 -3.25
C VAL A 124 5.10 3.82 -2.67
N LEU A 125 4.39 4.54 -3.54
CA LEU A 125 3.57 5.69 -3.15
C LEU A 125 2.12 5.34 -3.46
N VAL A 126 1.26 5.62 -2.49
CA VAL A 126 -0.15 5.23 -2.48
C VAL A 126 -1.02 6.42 -2.09
N PRO A 127 -2.31 6.46 -2.48
CA PRO A 127 -3.23 7.51 -2.05
C PRO A 127 -3.48 7.50 -0.53
N ALA A 128 -4.16 8.55 -0.05
CA ALA A 128 -4.69 8.60 1.31
C ALA A 128 -5.66 7.43 1.61
N TYR A 129 -5.91 7.16 2.89
CA TYR A 129 -6.73 6.03 3.35
C TYR A 129 -7.67 6.45 4.50
N GLY A 130 -8.94 6.06 4.42
CA GLY A 130 -9.94 6.12 5.51
C GLY A 130 -10.71 7.42 5.65
N SER A 131 -10.51 8.42 4.79
CA SER A 131 -11.19 9.72 4.92
C SER A 131 -12.70 9.61 4.66
N PRO A 132 -13.58 9.94 5.63
CA PRO A 132 -15.03 9.91 5.43
C PRO A 132 -15.58 11.19 4.76
N PHE A 133 -14.71 12.17 4.52
CA PHE A 133 -15.08 13.42 3.87
C PHE A 133 -14.22 13.62 2.62
N ALA A 134 -14.87 14.09 1.55
CA ALA A 134 -14.23 14.62 0.36
C ALA A 134 -14.31 16.15 0.37
N HIS A 135 -13.38 16.80 -0.33
CA HIS A 135 -13.39 18.23 -0.56
C HIS A 135 -13.14 18.51 -2.05
N ASP A 136 -14.03 19.25 -2.68
CA ASP A 136 -13.89 19.72 -4.06
C ASP A 136 -14.22 21.22 -4.17
N LEU A 137 -13.86 21.85 -5.29
CA LEU A 137 -14.02 23.29 -5.50
C LEU A 137 -15.48 23.73 -5.67
N ASP A 138 -16.37 22.81 -6.06
CA ASP A 138 -17.76 23.13 -6.43
C ASP A 138 -18.70 22.97 -5.22
N ASN A 139 -18.46 21.97 -4.38
CA ASN A 139 -19.33 21.53 -3.29
C ASN A 139 -18.68 21.66 -1.91
N GLY A 140 -17.41 22.05 -1.84
CA GLY A 140 -16.67 22.17 -0.58
C GLY A 140 -16.50 20.84 0.14
N ARG A 141 -16.48 20.87 1.49
CA ARG A 141 -16.33 19.66 2.32
C ARG A 141 -17.67 18.97 2.53
N ARG A 142 -17.75 17.69 2.18
CA ARG A 142 -18.95 16.85 2.30
C ARG A 142 -18.58 15.41 2.61
N TYR A 143 -19.53 14.58 3.01
CA TYR A 143 -19.31 13.14 3.07
C TYR A 143 -18.86 12.64 1.69
N SER A 144 -17.86 11.76 1.69
CA SER A 144 -17.47 11.07 0.47
C SER A 144 -18.57 10.14 0.00
N THR A 145 -18.55 9.87 -1.30
CA THR A 145 -19.47 8.97 -1.97
C THR A 145 -18.68 7.95 -2.77
N ILE A 146 -19.36 6.90 -3.24
CA ILE A 146 -18.76 5.95 -4.19
C ILE A 146 -18.22 6.62 -5.46
N GLU A 147 -18.75 7.76 -5.89
CA GLU A 147 -18.20 8.46 -7.06
C GLU A 147 -16.89 9.17 -6.73
N ASP A 148 -16.73 9.69 -5.52
CA ASP A 148 -15.44 10.22 -5.04
C ASP A 148 -14.39 9.11 -4.99
N PHE A 149 -14.76 7.94 -4.47
CA PHE A 149 -13.89 6.78 -4.45
C PHE A 149 -13.40 6.42 -5.86
N ARG A 150 -14.33 6.31 -6.82
CA ARG A 150 -14.00 6.04 -8.23
C ARG A 150 -13.10 7.13 -8.82
N ASN A 151 -13.35 8.40 -8.49
CA ASN A 151 -12.55 9.50 -8.98
C ASN A 151 -11.13 9.47 -8.42
N PHE A 152 -10.94 9.20 -7.13
CA PHE A 152 -9.61 9.02 -6.55
C PHE A 152 -8.87 7.82 -7.15
N VAL A 153 -9.55 6.70 -7.42
CA VAL A 153 -8.95 5.56 -8.13
C VAL A 153 -8.52 5.94 -9.56
N LYS A 154 -9.36 6.68 -10.31
CA LYS A 154 -9.01 7.18 -11.66
C LYS A 154 -7.79 8.12 -11.58
N LEU A 155 -7.77 9.03 -10.61
CA LEU A 155 -6.67 9.96 -10.38
C LEU A 155 -5.38 9.22 -10.03
N ALA A 156 -5.43 8.27 -9.11
CA ALA A 156 -4.29 7.43 -8.72
C ALA A 156 -3.73 6.65 -9.93
N TYR A 157 -4.61 6.09 -10.77
CA TYR A 157 -4.21 5.39 -11.99
C TYR A 157 -3.49 6.30 -13.00
N MET A 158 -3.94 7.55 -13.10
CA MET A 158 -3.40 8.55 -14.03
C MET A 158 -2.15 9.26 -13.51
N ALA A 159 -1.95 9.31 -12.19
CA ALA A 159 -0.84 9.98 -11.55
C ALA A 159 0.47 9.20 -11.76
N PRO A 160 1.48 9.76 -12.45
CA PRO A 160 2.67 9.00 -12.81
C PRO A 160 3.54 8.59 -11.60
N GLY A 161 3.42 9.29 -10.47
CA GLY A 161 4.14 8.99 -9.23
C GLY A 161 3.36 8.17 -8.21
N ILE A 162 2.15 7.69 -8.53
CA ILE A 162 1.39 6.79 -7.67
C ILE A 162 1.49 5.37 -8.23
N HIS A 163 1.99 4.46 -7.40
CA HIS A 163 2.43 3.14 -7.83
C HIS A 163 1.42 2.03 -7.47
N HIS A 164 0.55 2.29 -6.49
CA HIS A 164 -0.49 1.39 -6.03
C HIS A 164 -1.80 2.16 -5.84
N SER A 165 -2.95 1.53 -6.09
CA SER A 165 -4.25 2.24 -6.08
C SER A 165 -4.79 2.58 -4.69
N GLY A 166 -4.18 2.04 -3.63
CA GLY A 166 -4.65 2.17 -2.25
C GLY A 166 -5.69 1.11 -1.88
N GLY A 167 -6.49 1.39 -0.86
CA GLY A 167 -7.65 0.60 -0.45
C GLY A 167 -8.86 1.51 -0.25
N THR A 168 -9.19 1.84 0.99
CA THR A 168 -10.26 2.80 1.33
C THR A 168 -9.83 4.23 1.05
N VAL A 169 -9.68 4.64 -0.22
CA VAL A 169 -9.18 5.97 -0.58
C VAL A 169 -10.08 7.13 -0.10
N CYS A 170 -11.35 6.82 0.13
CA CYS A 170 -12.30 7.54 0.96
C CYS A 170 -13.39 6.54 1.43
N GLU A 171 -14.19 6.92 2.42
CA GLU A 171 -15.34 6.11 2.87
C GLU A 171 -16.58 6.44 2.01
N PRO A 172 -17.06 5.55 1.15
CA PRO A 172 -18.11 5.86 0.18
C PRO A 172 -19.52 5.94 0.75
#